data_AF-A0A930WBS4-F1
#
_entry.id   AF-A0A930WBS4-F1
#
_cell.length_a   1.000
_cell.length_b   1.000
_cell.length_c   1.000
_cell.angle_alpha   90.00
_cell.angle_beta   90.00
_cell.angle_gamma   90.00
#
_symmetry.space_group_name_H-M   'P 1'
#
loop_
_entity.id
_entity.type
_entity.pdbx_description
1 polymer ?
#
loop_
_entity_poly.entity_id
_entity_poly.type
_entity_poly.pdbx_seq_one_letter_code
_entity_poly.pdbx_strand_id
1 'polypeptide(L)'
;MVHELTHKKHWDSAKALYKADKKRYNSIEQAMSELNSPLVSYVKEQLKHNYNYLYSISDNAAIAFYNDNINELVAEVGVLEDKVEDPNLLNKVKEVLSWK
;
A
#
# COMPACT_ATOMS: atom_id res chain seq x y z
N MET A 1 -15.54 -9.28 0.96
CA MET A 1 -16.13 -7.95 1.24
C MET A 1 -15.11 -7.00 1.87
N VAL A 2 -14.34 -7.40 2.89
CA VAL A 2 -13.30 -6.52 3.49
C VAL A 2 -12.23 -6.10 2.48
N HIS A 3 -11.75 -7.02 1.64
CA HIS A 3 -10.76 -6.73 0.58
C HIS A 3 -11.15 -5.57 -0.34
N GLU A 4 -12.33 -5.66 -0.96
CA GLU A 4 -12.89 -4.61 -1.81
C GLU A 4 -13.10 -3.27 -1.07
N LEU A 5 -13.49 -3.33 0.20
CA LEU A 5 -13.59 -2.14 1.03
C LEU A 5 -12.23 -1.51 1.29
N THR A 6 -11.16 -2.31 1.39
CA THR A 6 -9.78 -1.83 1.53
C THR A 6 -9.32 -1.10 0.27
N HIS A 7 -9.61 -1.62 -0.93
CA HIS A 7 -9.37 -0.88 -2.18
C HIS A 7 -10.07 0.47 -2.19
N LYS A 8 -11.35 0.50 -1.79
CA LYS A 8 -12.11 1.75 -1.74
C LYS A 8 -11.48 2.75 -0.77
N LYS A 9 -11.11 2.32 0.44
CA LYS A 9 -10.45 3.17 1.45
C LYS A 9 -9.14 3.74 0.92
N HIS A 10 -8.32 2.92 0.27
CA HIS A 10 -7.06 3.35 -0.32
C HIS A 10 -7.27 4.44 -1.38
N TRP A 11 -8.24 4.26 -2.27
CA TRP A 11 -8.63 5.29 -3.25
C TRP A 11 -9.18 6.56 -2.60
N ASP A 12 -9.93 6.44 -1.51
CA ASP A 12 -10.46 7.58 -0.79
C ASP A 12 -9.34 8.40 -0.12
N SER A 13 -8.31 7.75 0.43
CA SER A 13 -7.08 8.40 0.91
C SER A 13 -6.36 9.18 -0.19
N ALA A 14 -6.15 8.57 -1.36
CA ALA A 14 -5.50 9.26 -2.48
C ALA A 14 -6.32 10.48 -2.97
N LYS A 15 -7.65 10.37 -3.00
CA LYS A 15 -8.55 11.48 -3.32
C LYS A 15 -8.47 12.60 -2.27
N ALA A 16 -8.34 12.25 -1.00
CA ALA A 16 -8.16 13.23 0.07
C ALA A 16 -6.81 13.96 -0.08
N LEU A 17 -5.71 13.23 -0.35
CA LEU A 17 -4.39 13.81 -0.59
C LEU A 17 -4.39 14.77 -1.77
N TYR A 18 -4.98 14.33 -2.88
CA TYR A 18 -5.16 15.16 -4.07
C TYR A 18 -5.92 16.45 -3.76
N LYS A 19 -6.99 16.39 -2.95
CA LYS A 19 -7.80 17.56 -2.60
C LYS A 19 -7.08 18.53 -1.66
N ALA A 20 -6.24 18.04 -0.76
CA ALA A 20 -5.50 18.87 0.19
C ALA A 20 -4.45 19.75 -0.48
N ASP A 21 -3.87 19.30 -1.60
CA ASP A 21 -2.91 20.08 -2.39
C ASP A 21 -3.07 19.86 -3.89
N LYS A 22 -4.19 20.37 -4.44
CA LYS A 22 -4.51 20.23 -5.88
C LYS A 22 -3.48 20.84 -6.83
N LYS A 23 -2.63 21.76 -6.35
CA LYS A 23 -1.61 22.41 -7.18
C LYS A 23 -0.35 21.55 -7.31
N ARG A 24 -0.08 20.69 -6.33
CA ARG A 24 1.06 19.76 -6.34
C ARG A 24 0.85 18.55 -7.25
N TYR A 25 -0.40 18.13 -7.44
CA TYR A 25 -0.73 16.90 -8.17
C TYR A 25 -1.51 17.18 -9.45
N ASN A 26 -1.09 16.58 -10.56
CA ASN A 26 -1.75 16.65 -11.85
C ASN A 26 -2.97 15.71 -11.94
N SER A 27 -3.01 14.66 -11.12
CA SER A 27 -4.13 13.71 -11.06
C SER A 27 -4.20 12.97 -9.72
N ILE A 28 -5.29 12.22 -9.49
CA ILE A 28 -5.43 11.38 -8.29
C ILE A 28 -4.42 10.23 -8.33
N GLU A 29 -4.07 9.71 -9.50
CA GLU A 29 -3.07 8.65 -9.69
C GLU A 29 -1.67 9.14 -9.29
N GLN A 30 -1.33 10.41 -9.58
CA GLN A 30 -0.07 10.98 -9.09
C GLN A 30 -0.08 11.10 -7.56
N ALA A 31 -1.20 11.52 -6.97
CA ALA A 31 -1.36 11.54 -5.51
C ALA A 31 -1.29 10.12 -4.92
N MET A 32 -1.87 9.11 -5.58
CA MET A 32 -1.78 7.70 -5.20
C MET A 32 -0.34 7.19 -5.21
N SER A 33 0.44 7.54 -6.24
CA SER A 33 1.85 7.18 -6.34
C SER A 33 2.65 7.80 -5.19
N GLU A 34 2.44 9.09 -4.91
CA GLU A 34 3.09 9.79 -3.80
C GLU A 34 2.70 9.20 -2.44
N LEU A 35 1.41 8.95 -2.22
CA LEU A 35 0.88 8.32 -1.01
C LEU A 35 1.56 6.97 -0.74
N ASN A 36 1.75 6.18 -1.80
CA ASN A 36 2.35 4.85 -1.71
C ASN A 36 3.88 4.85 -1.63
N SER A 37 4.55 5.96 -1.95
CA SER A 37 6.01 6.02 -2.06
C SER A 37 6.75 5.51 -0.81
N PRO A 38 6.35 5.87 0.43
CA PRO A 38 6.99 5.34 1.64
C PRO A 38 6.79 3.83 1.84
N LEU A 39 5.62 3.30 1.47
CA LEU A 39 5.33 1.86 1.54
C LEU A 39 6.16 1.10 0.50
N VAL A 40 6.14 1.55 -0.75
CA VAL A 40 6.90 0.95 -1.86
C VAL A 40 8.40 0.95 -1.56
N SER A 41 8.93 2.06 -1.05
CA SER A 41 10.35 2.16 -0.70
C SER A 41 10.73 1.19 0.41
N TYR A 42 9.87 1.03 1.42
CA TYR A 42 10.09 0.06 2.49
C TYR A 42 10.13 -1.37 1.96
N VAL A 43 9.15 -1.77 1.15
CA VAL A 43 9.11 -3.11 0.55
C VAL A 43 10.34 -3.37 -0.31
N LYS A 44 10.76 -2.40 -1.15
CA LYS A 44 11.99 -2.50 -1.93
C LYS A 44 13.23 -2.68 -1.07
N GLU A 45 13.29 -2.02 0.08
CA GLU A 45 14.40 -2.17 1.02
C GLU A 45 14.41 -3.57 1.64
N GLN A 46 13.28 -4.08 2.12
CA GLN A 46 13.19 -5.45 2.65
C GLN A 46 13.60 -6.50 1.61
N LEU A 47 13.20 -6.32 0.34
CA LEU A 47 13.55 -7.22 -0.75
C LEU A 47 15.06 -7.27 -1.07
N LYS A 48 15.84 -6.24 -0.70
CA LYS A 48 17.31 -6.28 -0.84
C LYS A 48 17.96 -7.23 0.17
N HIS A 49 17.36 -7.37 1.36
CA HIS A 49 17.88 -8.22 2.44
C HIS A 49 17.28 -9.63 2.41
N ASN A 50 16.02 -9.75 1.99
CA ASN A 50 15.31 -11.01 1.84
C ASN A 50 14.45 -11.00 0.57
N TYR A 51 14.93 -11.71 -0.45
CA TYR A 51 14.22 -11.85 -1.73
C TYR A 51 12.80 -12.43 -1.58
N ASN A 52 12.57 -13.30 -0.59
CA ASN A 52 11.28 -13.95 -0.34
C ASN A 52 10.39 -13.17 0.64
N TYR A 53 10.74 -11.93 1.00
CA TYR A 53 10.06 -11.17 2.03
C TYR A 53 8.53 -11.09 1.83
N LEU A 54 8.05 -10.77 0.63
CA LEU A 54 6.60 -10.73 0.38
C LEU A 54 5.97 -12.12 0.32
N TYR A 55 6.68 -13.14 -0.18
CA TYR A 55 6.19 -14.52 -0.18
C TYR A 55 6.03 -15.09 1.24
N SER A 56 6.83 -14.63 2.20
CA SER A 56 6.60 -14.97 3.61
C SER A 56 5.36 -14.31 4.22
N ILE A 57 4.78 -13.31 3.54
CA ILE A 57 3.55 -12.64 3.98
C ILE A 57 2.33 -13.22 3.24
N SER A 58 2.36 -13.22 1.91
CA SER A 58 1.30 -13.75 1.04
C SER A 58 1.80 -13.86 -0.41
N ASP A 59 1.51 -14.98 -1.07
CA ASP A 59 1.77 -15.15 -2.51
C ASP A 59 1.09 -14.05 -3.33
N ASN A 60 -0.14 -13.67 -2.96
CA ASN A 60 -0.88 -12.61 -3.63
C ASN A 60 -0.21 -11.25 -3.44
N ALA A 61 0.29 -10.95 -2.23
CA ALA A 61 1.01 -9.71 -1.95
C ALA A 61 2.31 -9.61 -2.79
N ALA A 62 3.03 -10.73 -2.92
CA ALA A 62 4.22 -10.81 -3.76
C ALA A 62 3.88 -10.59 -5.24
N ILE A 63 2.93 -11.36 -5.78
CA ILE A 63 2.48 -11.27 -7.19
C ILE A 63 1.96 -9.86 -7.51
N ALA A 64 1.19 -9.26 -6.60
CA ALA A 64 0.69 -7.90 -6.73
C ALA A 64 1.83 -6.90 -6.89
N PHE A 65 2.83 -6.94 -6.00
CA PHE A 65 3.94 -6.01 -6.03
C PHE A 65 4.80 -6.16 -7.29
N TYR A 66 5.08 -7.38 -7.74
CA TYR A 66 5.87 -7.62 -8.96
C TYR A 66 5.13 -7.22 -10.24
N ASN A 67 3.80 -7.14 -10.21
CA ASN A 67 2.98 -6.62 -11.30
C ASN A 67 2.65 -5.12 -11.16
N ASP A 68 3.37 -4.40 -10.28
CA ASP A 68 3.14 -2.98 -9.96
C ASP A 68 1.71 -2.66 -9.46
N ASN A 69 0.97 -3.67 -8.96
CA ASN A 69 -0.36 -3.51 -8.40
C ASN A 69 -0.30 -3.24 -6.89
N ILE A 70 0.13 -2.04 -6.52
CA ILE A 70 0.26 -1.64 -5.12
C ILE A 70 -1.09 -1.63 -4.39
N ASN A 71 -2.18 -1.37 -5.10
CA ASN A 71 -3.51 -1.40 -4.51
C ASN A 71 -3.90 -2.80 -4.01
N GLU A 72 -3.48 -3.85 -4.72
CA GLU A 72 -3.66 -5.24 -4.30
C GLU A 72 -2.77 -5.61 -3.13
N LEU A 73 -1.49 -5.19 -3.15
CA LEU A 73 -0.59 -5.36 -2.01
C LEU A 73 -1.18 -4.76 -0.72
N VAL A 74 -1.70 -3.52 -0.81
CA VAL A 74 -2.33 -2.83 0.33
C VAL A 74 -3.56 -3.57 0.83
N ALA A 75 -4.37 -4.13 -0.07
CA ALA A 75 -5.56 -4.89 0.31
C ALA A 75 -5.21 -6.22 0.98
N GLU A 76 -4.29 -6.99 0.39
CA GLU A 76 -3.81 -8.26 0.94
C GLU A 76 -3.24 -8.09 2.34
N VAL A 77 -2.27 -7.18 2.51
CA VAL A 77 -1.66 -6.90 3.82
C VAL A 77 -2.69 -6.32 4.80
N GLY A 78 -3.56 -5.44 4.32
CA GLY A 78 -4.61 -4.81 5.13
C GLY A 78 -5.67 -5.77 5.62
N VAL A 79 -5.93 -6.88 4.92
CA VAL A 79 -6.86 -7.95 5.34
C VAL A 79 -6.19 -8.92 6.31
N LEU A 80 -4.88 -9.15 6.17
CA LEU A 80 -4.14 -10.04 7.06
C LEU A 80 -3.96 -9.45 8.48
N GLU A 81 -3.96 -8.13 8.61
CA GLU A 81 -3.90 -7.39 9.88
C GLU A 81 -2.87 -7.96 10.88
N ASP A 82 -3.33 -8.57 11.97
CA ASP A 82 -2.54 -9.10 13.08
C ASP A 82 -1.71 -10.35 12.74
N LYS A 83 -1.95 -10.95 11.57
CA LYS A 83 -1.17 -12.07 11.05
C LYS A 83 0.11 -11.63 10.34
N VAL A 84 0.28 -10.34 10.08
CA VAL A 84 1.49 -9.78 9.48
C VAL A 84 2.53 -9.58 10.58
N GLU A 85 3.57 -10.42 10.59
CA GLU A 85 4.64 -10.37 11.62
C GLU A 85 5.50 -9.11 11.54
N ASP A 86 5.52 -8.42 10.39
CA ASP A 86 6.23 -7.15 10.23
C ASP A 86 5.32 -5.96 10.61
N PRO A 87 5.48 -5.37 11.81
CA PRO A 87 4.66 -4.25 12.26
C PRO A 87 4.91 -2.98 11.45
N ASN A 88 6.10 -2.80 10.86
CA ASN A 88 6.42 -1.62 10.08
C ASN A 88 5.70 -1.66 8.73
N LEU A 89 5.61 -2.84 8.10
CA LEU A 89 4.79 -3.02 6.90
C LEU A 89 3.32 -2.69 7.20
N LEU A 90 2.79 -3.28 8.27
CA LEU A 90 1.39 -3.09 8.64
C LEU A 90 1.10 -1.61 8.95
N ASN A 91 2.00 -0.91 9.64
CA ASN A 91 1.84 0.52 9.93
C ASN A 91 1.83 1.36 8.65
N LYS A 92 2.72 1.09 7.69
CA LYS A 92 2.73 1.78 6.40
C LYS A 92 1.46 1.54 5.60
N VAL A 93 0.92 0.32 5.64
CA VAL A 93 -0.38 0.01 5.03
C VAL A 93 -1.52 0.77 5.72
N LYS A 94 -1.50 0.88 7.05
CA LYS A 94 -2.49 1.70 7.79
C LYS A 94 -2.39 3.18 7.43
N GLU A 95 -1.17 3.73 7.32
CA GLU A 95 -0.93 5.11 6.91
C GLU A 95 -1.57 5.44 5.55
N VAL A 96 -1.39 4.58 4.55
CA VAL A 96 -2.00 4.79 3.22
C VAL A 96 -3.52 4.57 3.22
N LEU A 97 -4.05 3.74 4.13
CA LEU A 97 -5.49 3.51 4.28
C LEU A 97 -6.23 4.58 5.08
N SER A 98 -5.51 5.40 5.85
CA SER A 98 -6.10 6.39 6.76
C SER A 98 -5.57 7.81 6.58
N TRP A 99 -5.08 8.15 5.39
CA TRP A 99 -4.60 9.49 5.08
C TRP A 99 -5.73 10.53 5.21
N LYS A 100 -5.45 11.68 5.84
CA LYS A 100 -6.42 12.76 6.11
C LYS A 100 -5.82 14.13 5.85
#